data_AF-A0A7W1DN72-F1
#
_entry.id   AF-A0A7W1DN72-F1
#
_cell.length_a   1.000
_cell.length_b   1.000
_cell.length_c   1.000
_cell.angle_alpha   90.00
_cell.angle_beta   90.00
_cell.angle_gamma   90.00
#
_symmetry.space_group_name_H-M   'P 1'
#
loop_
_entity.id
_entity.type
_entity.pdbx_description
1 polymer ?
#
loop_
_entity_poly.entity_id
_entity_poly.type
_entity_poly.pdbx_seq_one_letter_code
_entity_poly.pdbx_strand_id
1 'polypeptide(L)'
;MMGFTPLPAGDQAKDVRLQALAGSGYDAMLHIVGKSSRRVAFKRTQQGYEWLGEQEIFAGPRSFSTVDGRINEVITITFHLPPMEGPHGLHVSYAGEEQMLATKSVLSLEDVEPWLKKWGYK
;
A
#
# COMPACT_ATOMS: atom_id res chain seq x y z
N MET A 1 -0.20 -14.23 -6.73
CA MET A 1 0.70 -13.05 -6.68
C MET A 1 0.03 -11.99 -5.80
N MET A 2 0.75 -11.25 -4.95
CA MET A 2 0.14 -10.37 -3.92
C MET A 2 -0.40 -9.04 -4.45
N GLY A 3 -0.31 -8.78 -5.77
CA GLY A 3 -0.92 -7.61 -6.40
C GLY A 3 -0.06 -6.34 -6.41
N PHE A 4 1.04 -6.31 -5.68
CA PHE A 4 2.03 -5.22 -5.69
C PHE A 4 2.71 -5.06 -7.06
N THR A 5 3.12 -3.84 -7.39
CA THR A 5 3.94 -3.58 -8.58
C THR A 5 5.37 -4.09 -8.38
N PRO A 6 6.15 -4.32 -9.45
CA PRO A 6 7.59 -4.47 -9.32
C PRO A 6 8.20 -3.24 -8.64
N LEU A 7 9.22 -3.44 -7.81
CA LEU A 7 9.95 -2.32 -7.23
C LEU A 7 10.51 -1.42 -8.36
N PRO A 8 10.40 -0.08 -8.23
CA PRO A 8 10.93 0.83 -9.24
C PRO A 8 12.44 0.62 -9.39
N ALA A 9 12.91 0.43 -10.62
CA ALA A 9 14.32 0.28 -10.92
C ALA A 9 14.99 1.65 -11.07
N GLY A 10 16.20 1.80 -10.52
CA GLY A 10 17.05 2.96 -10.73
C GLY A 10 16.41 4.29 -10.36
N ASP A 11 16.28 5.19 -11.34
CA ASP A 11 15.80 6.56 -11.22
C ASP A 11 14.27 6.70 -11.11
N GLN A 12 13.52 5.61 -11.28
CA GLN A 12 12.06 5.62 -11.12
C GLN A 12 11.63 5.74 -9.65
N ALA A 13 12.51 5.37 -8.73
CA ALA A 13 12.32 5.65 -7.31
C ALA A 13 12.69 7.11 -7.07
N LYS A 14 11.69 7.94 -6.77
CA LYS A 14 11.90 9.36 -6.47
C LYS A 14 12.51 9.57 -5.10
N ASP A 15 12.17 8.69 -4.16
CA ASP A 15 12.65 8.74 -2.78
C ASP A 15 12.64 7.33 -2.17
N VAL A 16 13.77 6.95 -1.57
CA VAL A 16 13.92 5.67 -0.85
C VAL A 16 14.50 5.99 0.52
N ARG A 17 13.76 5.68 1.58
CA ARG A 17 14.16 5.99 2.96
C ARG A 17 13.92 4.82 3.87
N LEU A 18 14.94 4.47 4.67
CA LEU A 18 14.78 3.55 5.77
C LEU A 18 14.44 4.34 7.04
N GLN A 19 13.32 4.00 7.66
CA GLN A 19 12.94 4.50 8.96
C GLN A 19 13.16 3.39 9.99
N ALA A 20 14.08 3.60 10.92
CA ALA A 20 14.18 2.77 12.11
C ALA A 20 13.13 3.26 13.13
N LEU A 21 12.34 2.34 13.66
CA LEU A 21 11.29 2.64 14.63
C LEU A 21 11.27 1.51 15.65
N ALA A 22 11.62 1.80 16.89
CA ALA A 22 11.50 0.82 17.97
C ALA A 22 10.05 0.87 18.50
N GLY A 23 9.23 -0.14 18.19
CA GLY A 23 7.80 -0.15 18.57
C GLY A 23 7.04 -1.44 18.26
N SER A 24 5.74 -1.47 18.60
CA SER A 24 4.86 -2.65 18.55
C SER A 24 4.43 -3.00 17.12
N GLY A 25 5.29 -3.70 16.39
CA GLY A 25 4.88 -4.40 15.17
C GLY A 25 5.99 -4.57 14.13
N TYR A 26 6.96 -3.64 14.07
CA TYR A 26 8.12 -3.69 13.18
C TYR A 26 9.29 -2.92 13.81
N ASP A 27 10.51 -3.19 13.38
CA ASP A 27 11.72 -2.49 13.86
C ASP A 27 12.33 -1.55 12.79
N ALA A 28 11.99 -1.78 11.52
CA ALA A 28 12.32 -0.89 10.43
C ALA A 28 11.23 -0.89 9.35
N MET A 29 11.09 0.24 8.68
CA MET A 29 10.17 0.41 7.55
C MET A 29 10.94 1.05 6.39
N LEU A 30 10.92 0.39 5.24
CA LEU A 30 11.41 0.97 4.00
C LEU A 30 10.27 1.71 3.32
N HIS A 31 10.44 3.00 3.08
CA HIS A 31 9.53 3.83 2.30
C HIS A 31 10.10 3.99 0.90
N ILE A 32 9.28 3.72 -0.11
CA ILE A 32 9.63 3.80 -1.53
C ILE A 32 8.55 4.63 -2.21
N VAL A 33 8.91 5.82 -2.64
CA VAL A 33 8.00 6.76 -3.28
C VAL A 33 8.41 6.91 -4.74
N GLY A 34 7.45 6.70 -5.64
CA GLY A 34 7.64 6.85 -7.08
C GLY A 34 6.33 7.27 -7.75
N LYS A 35 5.81 6.40 -8.62
CA LYS A 35 4.44 6.56 -9.15
C LYS A 35 3.40 6.23 -8.08
N SER A 36 3.60 5.12 -7.36
CA SER A 36 2.87 4.74 -6.16
C SER A 36 3.71 5.03 -4.90
N SER A 37 3.10 4.88 -3.73
CA SER A 37 3.81 4.93 -2.43
C SER A 37 3.77 3.54 -1.80
N ARG A 38 4.95 2.95 -1.59
CA ARG A 38 5.10 1.60 -1.05
C ARG A 38 5.87 1.63 0.26
N ARG A 39 5.41 0.83 1.21
CA ARG A 39 6.02 0.65 2.53
C ARG A 39 6.26 -0.83 2.76
N VAL A 40 7.48 -1.19 3.12
CA VAL A 40 7.87 -2.57 3.45
C VAL A 40 8.32 -2.63 4.89
N ALA A 41 7.63 -3.42 5.71
CA ALA A 41 7.89 -3.54 7.14
C ALA A 41 8.84 -4.72 7.42
N PHE A 42 9.78 -4.50 8.34
CA PHE A 42 10.77 -5.49 8.74
C PHE A 42 10.85 -5.65 10.26
N LYS A 43 11.03 -6.88 10.73
CA LYS A 43 11.42 -7.20 12.11
C LYS A 43 12.91 -7.45 12.17
N ARG A 44 13.57 -6.92 13.18
CA ARG A 44 14.98 -7.24 13.46
C ARG A 44 15.05 -8.59 14.15
N THR A 45 15.92 -9.45 13.65
CA THR A 45 16.29 -10.72 14.27
C THR A 45 17.78 -10.74 14.59
N GLN A 46 18.27 -11.81 15.20
CA GLN A 46 19.70 -11.98 15.44
C GLN A 46 20.52 -12.06 14.14
N GLN A 47 19.88 -12.43 13.02
CA GLN A 47 20.52 -12.67 11.72
C GLN A 47 20.34 -11.50 10.73
N GLY A 48 19.62 -10.44 11.13
CA GLY A 48 19.38 -9.28 10.29
C GLY A 48 17.93 -8.81 10.38
N TYR A 49 17.25 -8.77 9.23
CA TYR A 49 15.86 -8.33 9.12
C TYR A 49 15.01 -9.38 8.41
N GLU A 50 13.86 -9.67 8.98
CA GLU A 50 12.81 -10.49 8.38
C GLU A 50 11.69 -9.60 7.87
N TRP A 51 11.18 -9.93 6.69
CA TRP A 51 10.03 -9.25 6.10
C TRP A 51 8.75 -9.61 6.85
N LEU A 52 7.98 -8.60 7.25
CA LEU A 52 6.70 -8.77 7.95
C LEU A 52 5.48 -8.45 7.10
N GLY A 53 5.65 -7.65 6.06
CA GLY A 53 4.52 -7.20 5.27
C GLY A 53 4.82 -5.98 4.44
N GLU A 54 3.80 -5.58 3.69
CA GLU A 54 3.89 -4.52 2.72
C GLU A 54 2.55 -3.84 2.50
N GLN A 55 2.60 -2.54 2.25
CA GLN A 55 1.48 -1.75 1.79
C GLN A 55 1.89 -0.94 0.56
N GLU A 56 1.05 -0.93 -0.47
CA GLU A 56 1.20 -0.07 -1.64
C GLU A 56 -0.07 0.75 -1.87
N ILE A 57 0.10 2.06 -2.00
CA ILE A 57 -0.94 3.07 -2.14
C ILE A 57 -0.87 3.65 -3.56
N PHE A 58 -1.99 3.56 -4.27
CA PHE A 58 -2.17 4.01 -5.64
C PHE A 58 -3.12 5.21 -5.65
N ALA A 59 -2.59 6.40 -5.97
CA ALA A 59 -3.42 7.59 -6.12
C ALA A 59 -4.19 7.54 -7.45
N GLY A 60 -5.50 7.71 -7.37
CA GLY A 60 -6.39 7.92 -8.50
C GLY A 60 -6.39 9.37 -8.97
N PRO A 61 -7.01 9.66 -10.13
CA PRO A 61 -7.00 10.99 -10.73
C PRO A 61 -7.97 11.97 -10.06
N ARG A 62 -8.90 11.48 -9.24
CA ARG A 62 -9.95 12.31 -8.61
C ARG A 62 -9.59 12.72 -7.19
N SER A 63 -10.18 13.83 -6.77
CA SER A 63 -10.20 14.28 -5.37
C SER A 63 -11.60 14.77 -5.03
N PHE A 64 -12.02 14.58 -3.79
CA PHE A 64 -13.39 14.83 -3.35
C PHE A 64 -13.39 15.59 -2.04
N SER A 65 -14.43 16.41 -1.83
CA SER A 65 -14.62 17.15 -0.59
C SER A 65 -15.43 16.30 0.39
N THR A 66 -14.88 16.08 1.58
CA THR A 66 -15.58 15.53 2.74
C THR A 66 -15.78 16.63 3.78
N VAL A 67 -16.53 16.32 4.85
CA VAL A 67 -16.69 17.21 6.00
C VAL A 67 -15.35 17.54 6.69
N ASP A 68 -14.33 16.69 6.51
CA ASP A 68 -13.01 16.81 7.13
C ASP A 68 -11.94 17.40 6.17
N GLY A 69 -12.33 17.77 4.95
CA GLY A 69 -11.44 18.37 3.94
C GLY A 69 -11.42 17.63 2.62
N ARG A 70 -10.38 17.85 1.81
CA ARG A 70 -10.24 17.17 0.51
C ARG A 70 -9.47 15.86 0.66
N ILE A 71 -10.06 14.77 0.20
CA ILE A 71 -9.38 13.47 0.09
C ILE A 71 -9.09 13.15 -1.38
N ASN A 72 -8.01 12.42 -1.61
CA ASN A 72 -7.71 11.88 -2.95
C ASN A 72 -8.33 10.49 -3.10
N GLU A 73 -8.74 10.18 -4.33
CA GLU A 73 -9.09 8.82 -4.70
C GLU A 73 -7.88 7.90 -4.49
N VAL A 74 -8.08 6.77 -3.82
CA VAL A 74 -6.97 5.87 -3.51
C VAL A 74 -7.40 4.41 -3.51
N ILE A 75 -6.54 3.55 -4.06
CA ILE A 75 -6.59 2.10 -3.84
C ILE A 75 -5.37 1.75 -2.99
N THR A 76 -5.60 0.97 -1.93
CA THR A 76 -4.52 0.48 -1.06
C THR A 76 -4.53 -1.04 -1.06
N ILE A 77 -3.38 -1.63 -1.42
CA ILE A 77 -3.14 -3.07 -1.27
C ILE A 77 -2.24 -3.24 -0.05
N THR A 78 -2.63 -4.10 0.88
CA THR A 78 -1.89 -4.37 2.11
C THR A 78 -1.74 -5.88 2.29
N PHE A 79 -0.56 -6.35 2.67
CA PHE A 79 -0.31 -7.72 3.08
C PHE A 79 0.51 -7.71 4.36
N HIS A 80 0.00 -8.28 5.44
CA HIS A 80 0.73 -8.33 6.72
C HIS A 80 0.78 -9.75 7.28
N LEU A 81 1.86 -10.05 8.00
CA LEU A 81 2.05 -11.24 8.82
C LEU A 81 2.06 -10.86 10.32
N PRO A 82 1.79 -11.81 11.23
CA PRO A 82 2.10 -11.62 12.64
C PRO A 82 3.58 -11.27 12.84
N PRO A 83 3.95 -10.41 13.81
CA PRO A 83 3.12 -9.82 14.85
C PRO A 83 2.55 -8.43 14.51
N MET A 84 2.44 -8.06 13.23
CA MET A 84 1.86 -6.75 12.88
C MET A 84 0.40 -6.64 13.35
N GLU A 85 0.03 -5.48 13.86
CA GLU A 85 -1.35 -5.16 14.20
C GLU A 85 -2.23 -4.99 12.94
N GLY A 86 -3.51 -5.34 13.05
CA GLY A 86 -4.48 -5.29 11.97
C GLY A 86 -4.75 -6.64 11.30
N PRO A 87 -5.50 -6.65 10.18
CA PRO A 87 -5.82 -7.87 9.45
C PRO A 87 -4.57 -8.55 8.89
N HIS A 88 -4.45 -9.86 9.07
CA HIS A 88 -3.37 -10.67 8.51
C HIS A 88 -3.76 -11.21 7.14
N GLY A 89 -2.75 -11.40 6.28
CA GLY A 89 -2.94 -11.76 4.89
C GLY A 89 -3.23 -10.55 4.00
N LEU A 90 -3.74 -10.82 2.80
CA LEU A 90 -3.99 -9.82 1.78
C LEU A 90 -5.31 -9.08 2.04
N HIS A 91 -5.25 -7.75 2.00
CA HIS A 91 -6.38 -6.86 2.12
C HIS A 91 -6.30 -5.76 1.04
N VAL A 92 -7.43 -5.45 0.43
CA VAL A 92 -7.57 -4.37 -0.55
C VAL A 92 -8.63 -3.41 -0.04
N SER A 93 -8.32 -2.11 -0.06
CA SER A 93 -9.26 -1.06 0.30
C SER A 93 -9.29 0.04 -0.76
N TYR A 94 -10.42 0.74 -0.81
CA TYR A 94 -10.64 1.87 -1.71
C TYR A 94 -11.22 3.03 -0.91
N ALA A 95 -10.69 4.23 -1.13
CA ALA A 95 -11.33 5.47 -0.71
C ALA A 95 -11.61 6.35 -1.93
N GLY A 96 -12.88 6.69 -2.14
CA GLY A 96 -13.34 7.51 -3.25
C GLY A 96 -14.80 7.24 -3.57
N GLU A 97 -15.30 7.85 -4.64
CA GLU A 97 -16.73 7.82 -5.00
C GLU A 97 -17.08 6.79 -6.08
N GLU A 98 -16.12 5.97 -6.54
CA GLU A 98 -16.40 4.92 -7.53
C GLU A 98 -17.36 3.88 -6.97
N GLN A 99 -18.61 3.87 -7.43
CA GLN A 99 -19.64 2.99 -6.90
C GLN A 99 -19.27 1.51 -7.03
N MET A 100 -18.60 1.12 -8.12
CA MET A 100 -18.17 -0.27 -8.33
C MET A 100 -17.14 -0.77 -7.29
N LEU A 101 -16.45 0.14 -6.60
CA LEU A 101 -15.48 -0.16 -5.56
C LEU A 101 -16.02 0.17 -4.16
N ALA A 102 -16.59 1.36 -3.98
CA ALA A 102 -17.03 1.89 -2.69
C ALA A 102 -18.20 1.15 -2.06
N THR A 103 -19.04 0.50 -2.87
CA THR A 103 -20.21 -0.24 -2.36
C THR A 103 -19.88 -1.69 -1.96
N LYS A 104 -18.67 -2.17 -2.26
CA LYS A 104 -18.25 -3.54 -1.94
C LYS A 104 -17.78 -3.62 -0.49
N SER A 105 -18.29 -4.60 0.24
CA SER A 105 -17.86 -4.89 1.62
C SER A 105 -16.45 -5.51 1.69
N VAL A 106 -16.06 -6.25 0.65
CA VAL A 106 -14.73 -6.84 0.50
C VAL A 106 -14.27 -6.62 -0.95
N LEU A 107 -13.08 -6.06 -1.11
CA LEU A 107 -12.43 -5.88 -2.41
C LEU A 107 -11.37 -6.97 -2.63
N SER A 108 -11.32 -7.48 -3.85
CA SER A 108 -10.28 -8.38 -4.32
C SER A 108 -9.28 -7.67 -5.25
N LEU A 109 -8.19 -8.35 -5.60
CA LEU A 109 -7.26 -7.85 -6.62
C LEU A 109 -7.92 -7.72 -7.99
N GLU A 110 -8.81 -8.65 -8.34
CA GLU A 110 -9.52 -8.66 -9.62
C GLU A 110 -10.45 -7.45 -9.76
N ASP A 111 -11.05 -7.00 -8.66
CA ASP A 111 -11.90 -5.80 -8.64
C ASP A 111 -11.12 -4.53 -8.96
N VAL A 112 -9.90 -4.40 -8.44
CA VAL A 112 -9.10 -3.18 -8.54
C VAL A 112 -8.15 -3.17 -9.73
N GLU A 113 -7.79 -4.33 -10.29
CA GLU A 113 -6.82 -4.42 -11.38
C GLU A 113 -7.21 -3.58 -12.62
N PRO A 114 -8.47 -3.58 -13.10
CA PRO A 114 -8.86 -2.72 -14.22
C PRO A 114 -8.67 -1.23 -13.93
N TRP A 115 -8.87 -0.80 -12.68
CA TRP A 115 -8.68 0.58 -12.24
C TRP A 115 -7.21 0.96 -12.17
N LEU A 116 -6.37 0.07 -11.62
CA LEU A 116 -4.93 0.27 -11.57
C LEU A 116 -4.33 0.40 -12.98
N LYS A 117 -4.80 -0.43 -13.94
CA LYS A 117 -4.45 -0.30 -15.37
C LYS A 117 -4.93 1.02 -15.96
N LYS A 118 -6.18 1.39 -15.71
CA LYS A 118 -6.76 2.68 -16.16
C LYS A 118 -5.98 3.90 -15.63
N TRP A 119 -5.44 3.82 -14.42
CA TRP A 119 -4.59 4.86 -13.81
C TRP A 119 -3.10 4.74 -14.22
N GLY A 120 -2.76 3.71 -15.00
CA GLY A 120 -1.45 3.46 -15.59
C GLY A 120 -0.42 2.83 -14.66
N TYR A 121 -0.82 2.22 -13.55
CA TYR A 121 0.09 1.53 -12.63
C TYR A 121 0.46 0.10 -13.07
N LYS A 122 -0.36 -0.50 -13.95
CA LYS A 122 -0.19 -1.85 -14.48
C LYS A 122 -0.49 -1.90 -15.97
#